data_AF-A0AAD5XHR4-F1
#
_entry.id   AF-A0AAD5XHR4-F1
#
_cell.length_a   1.000
_cell.length_b   1.000
_cell.length_c   1.000
_cell.angle_alpha   90.00
_cell.angle_beta   90.00
_cell.angle_gamma   90.00
#
_symmetry.space_group_name_H-M   'P 1'
#
loop_
_entity.id
_entity.type
_entity.pdbx_description
1 polymer ?
#
loop_
_entity_poly.entity_id
_entity_poly.type
_entity_poly.pdbx_seq_one_letter_code
_entity_poly.pdbx_strand_id
1 'polypeptide(L)'
;MSSSRLYIRTTHSKVNRFYLTKPAPISIVRDPATNRIVTAPCPIETSASDLYSTTKKDILACLNSAADIVHRDRLIYCIAGILFCHTIPEPFGGAKSCPGYWAYTGTTPRELLDFIVMAPYQAYWGWKGRFGIDAVVKSVNHALALHDPIGRNKSETDELVLRGMNRSGTGKLYAIPPHLQYSGEAPGEIIAVYFNARETQGQIDKGIDLN
;
A
#
# COMPACT_ATOMS: atom_id res chain seq x y z
N MET A 1 54.79 10.12 41.31
CA MET A 1 53.34 9.85 41.12
C MET A 1 52.87 10.56 39.87
N SER A 2 52.69 9.85 38.76
CA SER A 2 51.88 10.32 37.62
C SER A 2 51.45 9.09 36.84
N SER A 3 50.17 8.76 36.91
CA SER A 3 49.57 7.58 36.29
C SER A 3 48.84 8.03 35.03
N SER A 4 49.47 7.82 33.88
CA SER A 4 48.90 8.10 32.57
C SER A 4 47.83 7.04 32.26
N ARG A 5 46.56 7.41 32.36
CA ARG A 5 45.44 6.56 31.95
C ARG A 5 45.36 6.51 30.42
N LEU A 6 45.68 5.34 29.86
CA LEU A 6 45.48 5.01 28.45
C LEU A 6 43.96 4.91 28.18
N TYR A 7 43.39 5.89 27.48
CA TYR A 7 42.02 5.79 26.99
C TYR A 7 42.02 4.97 25.69
N ILE A 8 41.64 3.70 25.79
CA ILE A 8 41.31 2.90 24.61
C ILE A 8 39.97 3.41 24.09
N ARG A 9 40.01 4.23 23.04
CA ARG A 9 38.83 4.56 22.23
C ARG A 9 38.46 3.31 21.44
N THR A 10 37.53 2.52 21.96
CA THR A 10 36.90 1.44 21.20
C THR A 10 36.01 2.08 20.13
N THR A 11 36.54 2.27 18.93
CA THR A 11 35.70 2.59 17.77
C THR A 11 34.87 1.35 17.45
N HIS A 12 33.64 1.31 17.95
CA HIS A 12 32.60 0.41 17.45
C HIS A 12 32.23 0.82 16.02
N SER A 13 33.14 0.60 15.08
CA SER A 13 32.78 0.45 13.67
C SER A 13 32.07 -0.90 13.58
N LYS A 14 30.74 -0.87 13.77
CA LYS A 14 29.87 -1.95 13.33
C LYS A 14 29.95 -1.98 11.81
N VAL A 15 30.96 -2.66 11.28
CA VAL A 15 30.98 -3.07 9.89
C VAL A 15 29.71 -3.89 9.71
N ASN A 16 28.72 -3.30 9.05
CA ASN A 16 27.49 -3.97 8.64
C ASN A 16 27.88 -5.14 7.75
N ARG A 17 28.08 -6.32 8.34
CA ARG A 17 28.18 -7.61 7.64
C ARG A 17 26.82 -8.02 7.10
N PHE A 18 26.13 -7.11 6.43
CA PHE A 18 24.86 -7.38 5.80
C PHE A 18 25.11 -7.92 4.38
N TYR A 19 25.09 -9.26 4.29
CA TYR A 19 24.65 -10.06 3.14
C TYR A 19 25.54 -10.10 1.88
N LEU A 20 26.53 -11.01 1.90
CA LEU A 20 27.35 -11.40 0.75
C LEU A 20 26.62 -12.31 -0.28
N THR A 21 25.46 -12.88 0.05
CA THR A 21 24.69 -13.75 -0.84
C THR A 21 23.50 -13.01 -1.48
N LYS A 22 23.23 -13.28 -2.76
CA LYS A 22 22.02 -12.81 -3.45
C LYS A 22 20.79 -13.40 -2.74
N PRO A 23 19.76 -12.60 -2.40
CA PRO A 23 18.56 -13.14 -1.76
C PRO A 23 17.90 -14.19 -2.66
N ALA A 24 17.45 -15.29 -2.06
CA ALA A 24 16.80 -16.38 -2.79
C ALA A 24 15.53 -15.86 -3.48
N PRO A 25 15.26 -16.18 -4.76
CA PRO A 25 14.07 -15.68 -5.43
C PRO A 25 12.80 -16.06 -4.65
N ILE A 26 11.93 -15.08 -4.42
CA ILE A 26 10.66 -15.25 -3.72
C ILE A 26 9.52 -14.77 -4.61
N SER A 27 8.38 -15.43 -4.51
CA SER A 27 7.16 -15.10 -5.25
C SER A 27 5.99 -14.98 -4.28
N ILE A 28 5.07 -14.09 -4.62
CA ILE A 28 3.76 -13.97 -4.01
C ILE A 28 2.81 -14.78 -4.89
N VAL A 29 2.18 -15.80 -4.30
CA VAL A 29 1.30 -16.74 -5.01
C VAL A 29 -0.02 -16.93 -4.27
N ARG A 30 -1.06 -17.33 -5.01
CA ARG A 30 -2.35 -17.71 -4.44
C ARG A 30 -2.33 -19.16 -3.99
N ASP A 31 -2.71 -19.40 -2.73
CA ASP A 31 -3.07 -20.73 -2.25
C ASP A 31 -4.52 -21.04 -2.67
N PRO A 32 -4.74 -22.03 -3.56
CA PRO A 32 -6.07 -22.36 -4.05
C PRO A 32 -7.00 -22.95 -2.98
N ALA A 33 -6.48 -23.54 -1.90
CA ALA A 33 -7.29 -24.17 -0.87
C ALA A 33 -7.90 -23.15 0.09
N THR A 34 -7.09 -22.18 0.53
CA THR A 34 -7.52 -21.14 1.46
C THR A 34 -7.95 -19.85 0.76
N ASN A 35 -7.65 -19.75 -0.54
CA ASN A 35 -7.85 -18.55 -1.34
C ASN A 35 -7.16 -17.31 -0.73
N ARG A 36 -6.04 -17.55 -0.05
CA ARG A 36 -5.16 -16.52 0.52
C ARG A 36 -3.91 -16.40 -0.32
N ILE A 37 -3.25 -15.26 -0.17
CA ILE A 37 -1.94 -15.04 -0.76
C ILE A 37 -0.87 -15.52 0.22
N VAL A 38 0.16 -16.19 -0.26
CA VAL A 38 1.31 -16.66 0.51
C VAL A 38 2.61 -16.35 -0.21
N THR A 39 3.74 -16.41 0.50
CA THR A 39 5.05 -16.39 -0.13
C THR A 39 5.49 -17.81 -0.48
N ALA A 40 6.08 -17.97 -1.66
CA ALA A 40 6.63 -19.24 -2.15
C ALA A 40 8.03 -19.04 -2.74
N PRO A 41 8.91 -20.05 -2.69
CA PRO A 41 10.16 -20.04 -3.44
C PRO A 41 9.88 -19.79 -4.93
N CYS A 42 10.59 -18.84 -5.52
CA CYS A 42 10.47 -18.55 -6.95
C CYS A 42 11.53 -19.34 -7.73
N PRO A 43 11.19 -19.93 -8.89
CA PRO A 43 12.19 -20.53 -9.77
C PRO A 43 13.25 -19.51 -10.19
N ILE A 44 14.53 -19.91 -10.18
CA ILE A 44 15.68 -19.03 -10.42
C ILE A 44 15.65 -18.40 -11.83
N GLU A 45 14.97 -19.03 -12.77
CA GLU A 45 14.87 -18.62 -14.18
C GLU A 45 13.71 -17.67 -14.48
N THR A 46 12.88 -17.35 -13.48
CA THR A 46 11.70 -16.49 -13.69
C THR A 46 12.13 -15.06 -14.00
N SER A 47 11.71 -14.51 -15.13
CA SER A 47 11.95 -13.11 -15.44
C SER A 47 11.20 -12.18 -14.48
N ALA A 48 11.69 -10.96 -14.27
CA ALA A 48 10.99 -9.98 -13.43
C ALA A 48 9.57 -9.68 -13.97
N SER A 49 9.42 -9.63 -15.30
CA SER A 49 8.12 -9.41 -15.95
C SER A 49 7.14 -10.54 -15.66
N ASP A 50 7.59 -11.79 -15.74
CA ASP A 50 6.76 -12.97 -15.46
C ASP A 50 6.39 -13.07 -13.99
N LEU A 51 7.31 -12.68 -13.10
CA LEU A 51 7.05 -12.63 -11.67
C LEU A 51 5.96 -11.60 -11.35
N TYR A 52 6.06 -10.40 -11.91
CA TYR A 52 5.06 -9.35 -11.69
C TYR A 52 3.70 -9.73 -12.26
N SER A 53 3.67 -10.28 -13.47
CA SER A 53 2.42 -10.67 -14.14
C SER A 53 1.72 -11.80 -13.39
N THR A 54 2.48 -12.80 -12.92
CA THR A 54 1.97 -13.94 -12.14
C THR A 54 1.46 -13.49 -10.78
N THR A 55 2.23 -12.71 -10.03
CA THR A 55 1.79 -12.16 -8.74
C THR A 55 0.55 -11.29 -8.89
N LYS A 56 0.50 -10.42 -9.90
CA LYS A 56 -0.68 -9.59 -10.16
C LYS A 56 -1.90 -10.44 -10.46
N LYS A 57 -1.75 -11.47 -11.30
CA LYS A 57 -2.81 -12.43 -11.64
C LYS A 57 -3.34 -13.13 -10.39
N ASP A 58 -2.46 -13.60 -9.52
CA ASP A 58 -2.83 -14.32 -8.29
C ASP A 58 -3.54 -13.42 -7.28
N ILE A 59 -3.04 -12.20 -7.07
CA ILE A 59 -3.72 -11.21 -6.24
C ILE A 59 -5.10 -10.90 -6.83
N LEU A 60 -5.20 -10.62 -8.13
CA LEU A 60 -6.49 -10.36 -8.78
C LEU A 60 -7.46 -11.53 -8.64
N ALA A 61 -7.00 -12.77 -8.76
CA ALA A 61 -7.83 -13.96 -8.56
C ALA A 61 -8.36 -14.03 -7.11
N CYS A 62 -7.51 -13.73 -6.12
CA CYS A 62 -7.92 -13.62 -4.73
C CYS A 62 -8.90 -12.47 -4.47
N LEU A 63 -8.75 -11.30 -5.12
CA LEU A 63 -9.70 -10.20 -4.93
C LEU A 63 -11.03 -10.50 -5.62
N ASN A 64 -11.00 -11.13 -6.80
CA ASN A 64 -12.21 -11.47 -7.56
C ASN A 64 -13.08 -12.52 -6.86
N SER A 65 -12.53 -13.34 -5.97
CA SER A 65 -13.36 -14.28 -5.20
C SER A 65 -14.31 -13.60 -4.22
N ALA A 66 -14.08 -12.33 -3.90
CA ALA A 66 -14.95 -11.52 -3.06
C ALA A 66 -15.87 -10.60 -3.88
N ALA A 67 -15.89 -10.73 -5.21
CA ALA A 67 -16.59 -9.82 -6.11
C ALA A 67 -18.12 -9.77 -5.88
N ASP A 68 -18.72 -10.86 -5.42
CA ASP A 68 -20.16 -10.92 -5.13
C ASP A 68 -20.55 -10.04 -3.91
N ILE A 69 -19.57 -9.77 -3.04
CA ILE A 69 -19.76 -9.03 -1.79
C ILE A 69 -19.36 -7.56 -1.96
N VAL A 70 -18.29 -7.33 -2.72
CA VAL A 70 -17.61 -6.03 -2.76
C VAL A 70 -16.91 -5.80 -4.09
N HIS A 71 -16.98 -4.55 -4.56
CA HIS A 71 -16.22 -4.13 -5.73
C HIS A 71 -14.70 -4.28 -5.52
N ARG A 72 -14.01 -4.88 -6.49
CA ARG A 72 -12.56 -5.12 -6.42
C ARG A 72 -11.74 -3.87 -6.07
N ASP A 73 -12.11 -2.73 -6.62
CA ASP A 73 -11.34 -1.50 -6.40
C ASP A 73 -11.41 -1.03 -4.94
N ARG A 74 -12.51 -1.34 -4.23
CA ARG A 74 -12.60 -1.10 -2.79
C ARG A 74 -11.58 -1.93 -2.02
N LEU A 75 -11.36 -3.19 -2.41
CA LEU A 75 -10.31 -4.02 -1.82
C LEU A 75 -8.92 -3.46 -2.12
N ILE A 76 -8.67 -2.97 -3.35
CA ILE A 76 -7.39 -2.35 -3.71
C ILE A 76 -7.13 -1.11 -2.85
N TYR A 77 -8.13 -0.24 -2.67
CA TYR A 77 -8.01 0.92 -1.78
C TYR A 77 -7.85 0.52 -0.31
N CYS A 78 -8.55 -0.52 0.15
CA CYS A 78 -8.36 -1.06 1.50
C CYS A 78 -6.91 -1.53 1.71
N ILE A 79 -6.34 -2.27 0.76
CA ILE A 79 -4.94 -2.71 0.79
C ILE A 79 -3.99 -1.51 0.85
N ALA A 80 -4.23 -0.49 0.03
CA ALA A 80 -3.45 0.74 0.06
C ALA A 80 -3.58 1.47 1.41
N GLY A 81 -4.76 1.50 2.02
CA GLY A 81 -4.96 2.09 3.35
C GLY A 81 -4.15 1.41 4.46
N ILE A 82 -3.94 0.10 4.33
CA ILE A 82 -3.09 -0.69 5.23
C ILE A 82 -1.60 -0.41 4.94
N LEU A 83 -1.19 -0.51 3.68
CA LEU A 83 0.22 -0.41 3.25
C LEU A 83 0.78 0.99 3.36
N PHE A 84 0.02 2.01 2.99
CA PHE A 84 0.51 3.37 2.85
C PHE A 84 0.55 4.06 4.20
N CYS A 85 1.28 3.51 5.17
CA CYS A 85 1.39 4.04 6.52
C CYS A 85 2.86 4.23 6.89
N HIS A 86 3.17 5.27 7.68
CA HIS A 86 4.55 5.54 8.10
C HIS A 86 5.16 4.44 8.98
N THR A 87 4.35 3.53 9.53
CA THR A 87 4.82 2.37 10.30
C THR A 87 5.12 1.15 9.44
N ILE A 88 4.71 1.17 8.17
CA ILE A 88 4.98 0.08 7.23
C ILE A 88 6.41 0.23 6.70
N PRO A 89 7.12 -0.88 6.45
CA PRO A 89 8.43 -0.82 5.82
C PRO A 89 8.36 -0.18 4.42
N GLU A 90 9.51 0.32 3.97
CA GLU A 90 9.72 0.59 2.54
C GLU A 90 9.33 -0.64 1.69
N PRO A 91 8.73 -0.45 0.50
CA PRO A 91 8.57 0.81 -0.22
C PRO A 91 7.28 1.58 0.09
N PHE A 92 6.44 1.08 0.99
CA PHE A 92 5.10 1.64 1.19
C PHE A 92 5.03 2.66 2.31
N GLY A 93 5.79 2.45 3.39
CA GLY A 93 5.95 3.43 4.45
C GLY A 93 7.31 4.12 4.40
N GLY A 94 7.70 4.76 5.48
CA GLY A 94 8.86 5.64 5.50
C GLY A 94 8.72 6.68 6.60
N ALA A 95 9.57 7.72 6.57
CA ALA A 95 9.47 8.81 7.52
C ALA A 95 8.10 9.50 7.41
N LYS A 96 7.57 10.02 8.53
CA LYS A 96 6.30 10.78 8.51
C LYS A 96 6.34 11.98 7.55
N SER A 97 7.51 12.56 7.35
CA SER A 97 7.76 13.68 6.45
C SER A 97 7.96 13.29 4.99
N CYS A 98 8.20 12.01 4.70
CA CYS A 98 8.43 11.47 3.35
C CYS A 98 8.02 9.99 3.35
N PRO A 99 6.71 9.70 3.36
CA PRO A 99 6.26 8.32 3.37
C PRO A 99 6.53 7.67 2.01
N GLY A 100 6.97 6.41 1.98
CA GLY A 100 7.38 5.71 0.75
C GLY A 100 6.31 5.62 -0.33
N TYR A 101 5.02 5.69 0.04
CA TYR A 101 3.92 5.83 -0.92
C TYR A 101 3.94 7.14 -1.74
N TRP A 102 4.80 8.12 -1.44
CA TRP A 102 5.05 9.26 -2.32
C TRP A 102 5.67 8.88 -3.67
N ALA A 103 6.31 7.72 -3.76
CA ALA A 103 6.79 7.22 -5.05
C ALA A 103 5.65 6.82 -6.00
N TYR A 104 4.43 6.65 -5.47
CA TYR A 104 3.26 6.36 -6.29
C TYR A 104 2.71 7.63 -6.95
N THR A 105 2.61 7.61 -8.28
CA THR A 105 2.14 8.73 -9.11
C THR A 105 0.93 8.37 -9.99
N GLY A 106 0.40 7.15 -9.85
CA GLY A 106 -0.76 6.70 -10.60
C GLY A 106 -2.05 7.38 -10.13
N THR A 107 -3.10 7.28 -10.94
CA THR A 107 -4.41 7.91 -10.69
C THR A 107 -5.55 6.90 -10.65
N THR A 108 -5.29 5.65 -11.00
CA THR A 108 -6.32 4.60 -11.08
C THR A 108 -6.08 3.45 -10.09
N PRO A 109 -7.12 2.72 -9.66
CA PRO A 109 -6.96 1.50 -8.85
C PRO A 109 -6.05 0.45 -9.51
N ARG A 110 -6.10 0.37 -10.86
CA ARG A 110 -5.26 -0.55 -11.63
C ARG A 110 -3.77 -0.22 -11.47
N GLU A 111 -3.40 1.05 -11.64
CA GLU A 111 -2.03 1.52 -11.45
C GLU A 111 -1.59 1.38 -9.99
N LEU A 112 -2.50 1.60 -9.04
CA LEU A 112 -2.23 1.37 -7.62
C LEU A 112 -1.87 -0.08 -7.34
N LEU A 113 -2.62 -1.02 -7.92
CA LEU A 113 -2.30 -2.44 -7.81
C LEU A 113 -0.95 -2.78 -8.47
N ASP A 114 -0.67 -2.18 -9.64
CA ASP A 114 0.63 -2.35 -10.31
C ASP A 114 1.79 -1.89 -9.42
N PHE A 115 1.65 -0.74 -8.76
CA PHE A 115 2.62 -0.25 -7.80
C PHE A 115 2.76 -1.18 -6.58
N ILE A 116 1.64 -1.64 -6.00
CA ILE A 116 1.62 -2.58 -4.87
C ILE A 116 2.36 -3.87 -5.20
N VAL A 117 2.30 -4.33 -6.45
CA VAL A 117 3.02 -5.53 -6.90
C VAL A 117 4.48 -5.24 -7.19
N MET A 118 4.80 -4.20 -7.93
CA MET A 118 6.15 -3.95 -8.45
C MET A 118 7.11 -3.42 -7.38
N ALA A 119 6.69 -2.44 -6.60
CA ALA A 119 7.53 -1.75 -5.63
C ALA A 119 8.23 -2.71 -4.64
N PRO A 120 7.56 -3.69 -4.00
CA PRO A 120 8.19 -4.54 -2.99
C PRO A 120 9.23 -5.47 -3.60
N TYR A 121 9.08 -5.89 -4.87
CA TYR A 121 10.10 -6.66 -5.57
C TYR A 121 11.32 -5.81 -5.95
N GLN A 122 11.10 -4.57 -6.39
CA GLN A 122 12.19 -3.62 -6.63
C GLN A 122 13.00 -3.38 -5.36
N ALA A 123 12.33 -3.14 -4.22
CA ALA A 123 12.97 -3.01 -2.93
C ALA A 123 13.67 -4.31 -2.48
N TYR A 124 13.05 -5.46 -2.73
CA TYR A 124 13.63 -6.78 -2.41
C TYR A 124 14.95 -7.02 -3.12
N TRP A 125 15.02 -6.74 -4.43
CA TRP A 125 16.25 -6.91 -5.20
C TRP A 125 17.27 -5.80 -5.00
N GLY A 126 16.82 -4.56 -4.79
CA GLY A 126 17.71 -3.41 -4.58
C GLY A 126 18.36 -3.40 -3.19
N TRP A 127 17.59 -3.65 -2.13
CA TRP A 127 18.02 -3.50 -0.73
C TRP A 127 18.06 -4.81 0.05
N LYS A 128 17.80 -5.95 -0.61
CA LYS A 128 17.88 -7.30 -0.04
C LYS A 128 16.96 -7.55 1.16
N GLY A 129 15.79 -6.92 1.20
CA GLY A 129 14.83 -7.02 2.32
C GLY A 129 13.45 -7.56 1.91
N ARG A 130 12.96 -8.59 2.62
CA ARG A 130 11.63 -9.22 2.38
C ARG A 130 10.44 -8.48 2.99
N PHE A 131 10.69 -7.41 3.73
CA PHE A 131 9.67 -6.75 4.54
C PHE A 131 8.52 -6.17 3.71
N GLY A 132 8.80 -5.58 2.54
CA GLY A 132 7.76 -5.09 1.63
C GLY A 132 6.89 -6.21 1.07
N ILE A 133 7.51 -7.34 0.69
CA ILE A 133 6.80 -8.53 0.19
C ILE A 133 5.88 -9.10 1.26
N ASP A 134 6.40 -9.29 2.47
CA ASP A 134 5.61 -9.77 3.61
C ASP A 134 4.46 -8.80 3.96
N ALA A 135 4.70 -7.49 3.82
CA ALA A 135 3.66 -6.48 4.05
C ALA A 135 2.53 -6.59 3.03
N VAL A 136 2.82 -6.82 1.74
CA VAL A 136 1.78 -7.06 0.72
C VAL A 136 0.96 -8.29 1.06
N VAL A 137 1.62 -9.42 1.34
CA VAL A 137 0.93 -10.68 1.68
C VAL A 137 -0.02 -10.48 2.87
N LYS A 138 0.47 -9.87 3.95
CA LYS A 138 -0.35 -9.57 5.13
C LYS A 138 -1.50 -8.63 4.80
N SER A 139 -1.26 -7.59 4.01
CA SER A 139 -2.27 -6.57 3.70
C SER A 139 -3.38 -7.10 2.79
N VAL A 140 -3.04 -7.90 1.78
CA VAL A 140 -4.04 -8.56 0.92
C VAL A 140 -4.92 -9.49 1.73
N ASN A 141 -4.31 -10.35 2.55
CA ASN A 141 -5.06 -11.28 3.40
C ASN A 141 -5.92 -10.54 4.44
N HIS A 142 -5.41 -9.46 5.02
CA HIS A 142 -6.16 -8.65 5.97
C HIS A 142 -7.36 -7.97 5.29
N ALA A 143 -7.17 -7.36 4.12
CA ALA A 143 -8.27 -6.74 3.37
C ALA A 143 -9.38 -7.75 3.02
N LEU A 144 -9.01 -8.97 2.63
CA LEU A 144 -9.97 -10.06 2.40
C LEU A 144 -10.71 -10.46 3.68
N ALA A 145 -10.02 -10.53 4.82
CA ALA A 145 -10.64 -10.88 6.09
C ALA A 145 -11.63 -9.81 6.59
N LEU A 146 -11.33 -8.52 6.39
CA LEU A 146 -12.22 -7.42 6.78
C LEU A 146 -13.55 -7.43 6.00
N HIS A 147 -13.56 -8.00 4.80
CA HIS A 147 -14.74 -8.12 3.94
C HIS A 147 -15.46 -9.47 4.09
N ASP A 148 -14.95 -10.37 4.95
CA ASP A 148 -15.60 -11.64 5.28
C ASP A 148 -16.97 -11.37 5.96
N PRO A 149 -18.07 -11.97 5.49
CA PRO A 149 -19.39 -11.77 6.08
C PRO A 149 -19.48 -12.08 7.58
N ILE A 150 -18.67 -13.03 8.08
CA ILE A 150 -18.72 -13.49 9.48
C ILE A 150 -18.00 -12.51 10.42
N GLY A 151 -16.97 -11.82 9.91
CA GLY A 151 -16.07 -10.96 10.70
C GLY A 151 -16.07 -9.50 10.30
N ARG A 152 -17.08 -9.04 9.55
CA ARG A 152 -17.09 -7.71 8.92
C ARG A 152 -17.00 -6.59 9.96
N ASN A 153 -15.93 -5.81 9.88
CA ASN A 153 -15.80 -4.54 10.61
C ASN A 153 -15.95 -3.37 9.63
N LYS A 154 -17.19 -2.90 9.45
CA LYS A 154 -17.50 -1.84 8.50
C LYS A 154 -16.70 -0.56 8.76
N SER A 155 -16.67 -0.09 10.00
CA SER A 155 -16.01 1.17 10.37
C SER A 155 -14.52 1.15 10.06
N GLU A 156 -13.83 0.07 10.44
CA GLU A 156 -12.41 -0.12 10.14
C GLU A 156 -12.17 -0.23 8.63
N THR A 157 -13.03 -0.96 7.93
CA THR A 157 -12.94 -1.08 6.47
C THR A 157 -13.11 0.28 5.79
N ASP A 158 -14.13 1.05 6.17
CA ASP A 158 -14.43 2.35 5.59
C ASP A 158 -13.27 3.32 5.82
N GLU A 159 -12.69 3.32 7.03
CA GLU A 159 -11.52 4.12 7.36
C GLU A 159 -10.32 3.75 6.47
N LEU A 160 -10.04 2.46 6.29
CA LEU A 160 -8.92 1.99 5.47
C LEU A 160 -9.13 2.33 3.99
N VAL A 161 -10.35 2.18 3.46
CA VAL A 161 -10.67 2.55 2.08
C VAL A 161 -10.46 4.05 1.86
N LEU A 162 -11.06 4.90 2.71
CA LEU A 162 -10.90 6.35 2.63
C LEU A 162 -9.44 6.77 2.73
N ARG A 163 -8.70 6.17 3.67
CA ARG A 163 -7.26 6.41 3.82
C ARG A 163 -6.50 6.01 2.57
N GLY A 164 -6.79 4.85 1.97
CA GLY A 164 -6.17 4.38 0.74
C GLY A 164 -6.45 5.30 -0.45
N MET A 165 -7.69 5.74 -0.62
CA MET A 165 -8.07 6.71 -1.65
C MET A 165 -7.32 8.04 -1.49
N ASN A 166 -7.31 8.58 -0.27
CA ASN A 166 -6.65 9.84 0.05
C ASN A 166 -5.12 9.79 -0.16
N ARG A 167 -4.49 8.66 0.21
CA ARG A 167 -3.03 8.49 0.09
C ARG A 167 -2.56 8.08 -1.31
N SER A 168 -3.46 7.53 -2.14
CA SER A 168 -3.19 7.22 -3.55
C SER A 168 -3.49 8.38 -4.49
N GLY A 169 -3.72 9.60 -3.98
CA GLY A 169 -3.89 10.78 -4.82
C GLY A 169 -5.22 10.84 -5.59
N THR A 170 -6.19 9.96 -5.29
CA THR A 170 -7.53 10.00 -5.90
C THR A 170 -8.45 11.14 -5.39
N GLY A 171 -7.86 12.14 -4.72
CA GLY A 171 -8.54 13.29 -4.13
C GLY A 171 -8.71 13.18 -2.61
N LYS A 172 -9.04 14.29 -1.95
CA LYS A 172 -9.45 14.30 -0.53
C LYS A 172 -10.94 13.94 -0.46
N LEU A 173 -11.22 12.69 -0.17
CA LEU A 173 -12.56 12.17 0.01
C LEU A 173 -12.88 12.01 1.49
N TYR A 174 -14.08 12.42 1.84
CA TYR A 174 -14.67 12.25 3.17
C TYR A 174 -15.73 11.15 3.20
N ALA A 175 -16.12 10.64 2.03
CA ALA A 175 -17.11 9.59 1.85
C ALA A 175 -16.67 8.63 0.74
N ILE A 176 -17.05 7.36 0.88
CA ILE A 176 -16.77 6.33 -0.14
C ILE A 176 -17.81 6.46 -1.25
N PRO A 177 -17.38 6.60 -2.53
CA PRO A 177 -18.29 6.69 -3.66
C PRO A 177 -19.26 5.50 -3.73
N PRO A 178 -20.52 5.69 -4.20
CA PRO A 178 -21.54 4.64 -4.23
C PRO A 178 -21.11 3.36 -4.94
N HIS A 179 -20.35 3.47 -6.04
CA HIS A 179 -19.87 2.32 -6.79
C HIS A 179 -18.82 1.47 -6.05
N LEU A 180 -18.31 1.97 -4.91
CA LEU A 180 -17.37 1.28 -4.02
C LEU A 180 -18.01 0.88 -2.68
N GLN A 181 -19.31 1.12 -2.48
CA GLN A 181 -20.03 0.68 -1.28
C GLN A 181 -20.34 -0.83 -1.36
N TYR A 182 -20.65 -1.45 -0.22
CA TYR A 182 -21.03 -2.87 -0.22
C TYR A 182 -22.37 -3.08 -0.93
N SER A 183 -22.55 -4.25 -1.53
CA SER A 183 -23.84 -4.69 -2.08
C SER A 183 -24.91 -4.65 -0.97
N GLY A 184 -25.87 -3.72 -1.09
CA GLY A 184 -26.96 -3.53 -0.12
C GLY A 184 -26.79 -2.39 0.88
N GLU A 185 -25.73 -1.59 0.79
CA GLU A 185 -25.63 -0.34 1.58
C GLU A 185 -26.47 0.77 0.96
N ALA A 186 -27.24 1.48 1.78
CA ALA A 186 -27.90 2.72 1.36
C ALA A 186 -26.82 3.78 1.04
N PRO A 187 -26.92 4.51 -0.09
CA PRO A 187 -25.94 5.52 -0.44
C PRO A 187 -25.86 6.59 0.64
N GLY A 188 -24.71 6.66 1.33
CA GLY A 188 -24.36 7.79 2.16
C GLY A 188 -24.21 9.06 1.31
N GLU A 189 -24.59 10.20 1.86
CA GLU A 189 -24.52 11.50 1.18
C GLU A 189 -23.07 11.82 0.81
N ILE A 190 -22.78 11.94 -0.49
CA ILE A 190 -21.43 12.24 -0.99
C ILE A 190 -21.21 13.75 -0.89
N ILE A 191 -20.38 14.20 0.04
CA ILE A 191 -19.84 15.56 0.01
C ILE A 191 -18.44 15.49 -0.62
N ALA A 192 -18.38 15.54 -1.95
CA ALA A 192 -17.12 15.67 -2.68
C ALA A 192 -16.74 17.15 -2.77
N VAL A 193 -15.76 17.58 -1.97
CA VAL A 193 -15.14 18.91 -2.14
C VAL A 193 -13.94 18.76 -3.06
N TYR A 194 -14.11 19.08 -4.33
CA TYR A 194 -13.01 19.14 -5.28
C TYR A 194 -12.15 20.38 -5.00
N PHE A 195 -11.01 20.18 -4.36
CA PHE A 195 -9.98 21.21 -4.32
C PHE A 195 -9.19 21.15 -5.63
N ASN A 196 -9.49 22.06 -6.55
CA ASN A 196 -8.62 22.32 -7.69
C ASN A 196 -7.27 22.83 -7.17
N ALA A 197 -6.22 22.02 -7.32
CA ALA A 197 -4.85 22.40 -6.94
C ALA A 197 -4.22 23.45 -7.90
N ARG A 198 -5.02 24.33 -8.51
CA ARG A 198 -4.57 25.32 -9.51
C ARG A 198 -5.18 26.72 -9.37
N GLU A 199 -5.58 27.14 -8.18
CA GLU A 199 -5.85 28.56 -7.91
C GLU A 199 -5.06 29.08 -6.71
N THR A 200 -3.74 29.10 -6.87
CA THR A 200 -2.94 30.20 -6.33
C THR A 200 -2.67 31.15 -7.49
N GLN A 201 -3.58 32.10 -7.73
CA GLN A 201 -3.26 33.48 -8.08
C GLN A 201 -4.57 34.30 -8.19
N GLY A 202 -4.79 35.18 -7.20
CA GLY A 202 -5.50 36.46 -7.25
C GLY A 202 -6.77 36.63 -8.09
N GLN A 203 -7.91 36.85 -7.42
CA GLN A 203 -8.65 38.11 -7.53
C GLN A 203 -9.69 38.19 -6.41
N ILE A 204 -9.52 39.20 -5.55
CA ILE A 204 -10.56 39.66 -4.64
C ILE A 204 -11.39 40.61 -5.52
N ASP A 205 -12.49 40.14 -6.10
CA ASP A 205 -13.42 41.05 -6.76
C ASP A 205 -14.65 41.24 -5.88
N LYS A 206 -14.80 42.50 -5.43
CA LYS A 206 -15.95 42.99 -4.70
C LYS A 206 -17.05 43.28 -5.71
N GLY A 207 -18.25 42.77 -5.49
CA GLY A 207 -19.40 43.14 -6.30
C GLY A 207 -20.66 42.41 -5.91
N ILE A 208 -21.21 42.74 -4.73
CA ILE A 208 -22.64 42.53 -4.47
C ILE A 208 -23.27 43.92 -4.57
N ASP A 209 -23.84 44.21 -5.74
CA ASP A 209 -24.87 45.24 -5.88
C ASP A 209 -26.21 44.61 -5.48
N LEU A 210 -26.84 45.18 -4.46
CA LEU A 210 -28.22 44.92 -4.09
C LEU A 210 -29.11 45.90 -4.86
N ASN A 211 -29.98 45.37 -5.70
CA ASN A 211 -31.28 45.97 -6.04
C ASN A 211 -32.32 44.84 -6.13
#